data_AF-K0YQU2-F1
#
_entry.id   AF-K0YQU2-F1
#
_cell.length_a   1.000
_cell.length_b   1.000
_cell.length_c   1.000
_cell.angle_alpha   90.00
_cell.angle_beta   90.00
_cell.angle_gamma   90.00
#
_symmetry.space_group_name_H-M   'P 1'
#
loop_
_entity.id
_entity.type
_entity.pdbx_description
1 polymer ?
#
loop_
_entity_poly.entity_id
_entity_poly.type
_entity_poly.pdbx_seq_one_letter_code
_entity_poly.pdbx_strand_id
1 'polypeptide(L)'
;MRKQQKARTAGTTETWGKVLANRPAFYLTTAFAGLALIVGALCPFPVFAAIVGAMVAGFCIPWGRAAHAPAPLVSSAVALIVSLVTLIVLMFTEDFSSVPACFSFALLATFIGEISRGMERTHMSISVACSATGAAIATAGASWVALGEDPLWQLMALPVGLVIIVASVGGFFRRGLKRLGVSLGAGVVVGLIVAVIITNSSALNATTKVFLPSLPATWSSPYLLFPIFGAVLSAGAFFVQGFVADFRALDKKPVPVSALIATGLMMPLAMSIPAYALARLAGA
;
A
#
# COMPACT_ATOMS: atom_id res chain seq x y z
N MET A 1 17.66 29.17 -37.60
CA MET A 1 18.00 28.59 -36.28
C MET A 1 17.20 29.12 -35.09
N ARG A 2 16.75 30.39 -35.05
CA ARG A 2 15.95 30.94 -33.90
C ARG A 2 14.53 30.34 -33.70
N LYS A 3 13.89 29.75 -34.72
CA LYS A 3 12.56 29.13 -34.58
C LYS A 3 12.57 27.73 -33.94
N GLN A 4 13.64 26.95 -34.11
CA GLN A 4 13.78 25.62 -33.46
C GLN A 4 14.11 25.71 -31.96
N GLN A 5 14.71 26.80 -31.51
CA GLN A 5 15.05 27.01 -30.10
C GLN A 5 13.82 27.42 -29.25
N LYS A 6 12.83 28.12 -29.85
CA LYS A 6 11.55 28.47 -29.21
C LYS A 6 10.62 27.26 -29.02
N ALA A 7 10.65 26.29 -29.93
CA ALA A 7 9.88 25.05 -29.79
C ALA A 7 10.45 24.12 -28.68
N ARG A 8 11.77 24.10 -28.50
CA ARG A 8 12.44 23.32 -27.44
C ARG A 8 12.19 23.85 -26.03
N THR A 9 11.94 25.14 -25.87
CA THR A 9 11.63 25.77 -24.58
C THR A 9 10.15 25.70 -24.21
N ALA A 10 9.25 25.64 -25.20
CA ALA A 10 7.81 25.44 -24.95
C ALA A 10 7.48 23.99 -24.56
N GLY A 11 8.17 22.99 -25.14
CA GLY A 11 7.94 21.58 -24.84
C GLY A 11 8.40 21.14 -23.45
N THR A 12 9.38 21.82 -22.86
CA THR A 12 9.88 21.54 -21.50
C THR A 12 9.00 22.19 -20.42
N THR A 13 8.53 23.42 -20.60
CA THR A 13 7.64 24.06 -19.61
C THR A 13 6.26 23.40 -19.53
N GLU A 14 5.70 22.89 -20.64
CA GLU A 14 4.45 22.11 -20.61
C GLU A 14 4.59 20.76 -19.88
N THR A 15 5.72 20.07 -20.03
CA THR A 15 5.97 18.79 -19.34
C THR A 15 6.19 19.00 -17.85
N TRP A 16 6.96 20.02 -17.44
CA TRP A 16 7.14 20.35 -16.02
C TRP A 16 5.84 20.86 -15.38
N GLY A 17 5.02 21.64 -16.10
CA GLY A 17 3.70 22.09 -15.65
C GLY A 17 2.73 20.93 -15.42
N LYS A 18 2.68 19.94 -16.33
CA LYS A 18 1.88 18.72 -16.15
C LYS A 18 2.40 17.81 -15.03
N VAL A 19 3.72 17.72 -14.84
CA VAL A 19 4.35 16.97 -13.75
C VAL A 19 4.06 17.60 -12.37
N LEU A 20 3.93 18.93 -12.28
CA LEU A 20 3.48 19.64 -11.08
C LEU A 20 1.96 19.55 -10.86
N ALA A 21 1.16 19.66 -11.93
CA ALA A 21 -0.31 19.59 -11.88
C ALA A 21 -0.87 18.20 -11.54
N ASN A 22 -0.09 17.13 -11.73
CA ASN A 22 -0.50 15.74 -11.46
C ASN A 22 -0.08 15.22 -10.07
N ARG A 23 0.71 15.97 -9.29
CA ARG A 23 0.99 15.64 -7.88
C ARG A 23 -0.25 15.52 -6.97
N PRO A 24 -1.30 16.34 -7.09
CA PRO A 24 -2.46 16.24 -6.20
C PRO A 24 -3.21 14.92 -6.35
N ALA A 25 -3.32 14.35 -7.55
CA ALA A 25 -4.04 13.09 -7.75
C ALA A 25 -3.46 11.93 -6.93
N PHE A 26 -2.13 11.86 -6.85
CA PHE A 26 -1.44 10.88 -6.00
C PHE A 26 -1.77 11.06 -4.51
N TYR A 27 -1.56 12.26 -4.00
CA TYR A 27 -1.77 12.55 -2.59
C TYR A 27 -3.24 12.39 -2.20
N LEU A 28 -4.16 12.77 -3.09
CA LEU A 28 -5.59 12.52 -2.93
C LEU A 28 -5.89 11.02 -2.90
N THR A 29 -5.40 10.21 -3.84
CA THR A 29 -5.64 8.76 -3.82
C THR A 29 -5.09 8.13 -2.55
N THR A 30 -3.88 8.48 -2.13
CA THR A 30 -3.28 7.97 -0.89
C THR A 30 -4.10 8.40 0.34
N ALA A 31 -4.54 9.65 0.42
CA ALA A 31 -5.39 10.14 1.50
C ALA A 31 -6.76 9.42 1.54
N PHE A 32 -7.41 9.26 0.38
CA PHE A 32 -8.68 8.53 0.26
C PHE A 32 -8.53 7.07 0.66
N ALA A 33 -7.43 6.42 0.30
CA ALA A 33 -7.17 5.05 0.69
C ALA A 33 -6.89 4.92 2.20
N GLY A 34 -6.17 5.87 2.79
CA GLY A 34 -6.02 5.95 4.25
C GLY A 34 -7.36 6.15 4.96
N LEU A 35 -8.23 7.02 4.43
CA LEU A 35 -9.58 7.21 4.94
C LEU A 35 -10.45 5.96 4.78
N ALA A 36 -10.34 5.24 3.66
CA ALA A 36 -11.05 3.99 3.41
C ALA A 36 -10.69 2.91 4.44
N LEU A 37 -9.42 2.83 4.86
CA LEU A 37 -9.00 1.93 5.94
C LEU A 37 -9.59 2.36 7.30
N ILE A 38 -9.60 3.66 7.60
CA ILE A 38 -10.20 4.18 8.85
C ILE A 38 -11.70 3.89 8.91
N VAL A 39 -12.43 4.19 7.83
CA VAL A 39 -13.87 3.91 7.73
C VAL A 39 -14.12 2.41 7.77
N GLY A 40 -13.32 1.64 7.02
CA GLY A 40 -13.39 0.19 7.00
C GLY A 40 -13.19 -0.45 8.37
N ALA A 41 -12.33 0.11 9.23
CA ALA A 41 -12.13 -0.32 10.62
C ALA A 41 -13.40 -0.21 11.48
N LEU A 42 -14.36 0.63 11.09
CA LEU A 42 -15.64 0.83 11.78
C LEU A 42 -16.78 0.00 11.17
N CYS A 43 -16.53 -0.68 10.05
CA CYS A 43 -17.52 -1.49 9.36
C CYS A 43 -17.45 -2.97 9.75
N PRO A 44 -18.46 -3.78 9.41
CA PRO A 44 -18.34 -5.24 9.48
C PRO A 44 -17.24 -5.78 8.54
N PHE A 45 -16.62 -6.89 8.92
CA PHE A 45 -15.52 -7.49 8.16
C PHE A 45 -15.80 -7.70 6.66
N PRO A 46 -16.99 -8.19 6.22
CA PRO A 46 -17.27 -8.33 4.79
C PRO A 46 -17.19 -7.02 4.00
N VAL A 47 -17.56 -5.90 4.64
CA VAL A 47 -17.46 -4.56 4.03
C VAL A 47 -15.99 -4.13 3.94
N PHE A 48 -15.20 -4.39 4.99
CA PHE A 48 -13.76 -4.13 4.97
C PHE A 48 -13.05 -4.95 3.88
N ALA A 49 -13.33 -6.24 3.78
CA ALA A 49 -12.79 -7.12 2.74
C ALA A 49 -13.17 -6.62 1.33
N ALA A 50 -14.40 -6.15 1.13
CA ALA A 50 -14.82 -5.54 -0.14
C ALA A 50 -14.07 -4.23 -0.46
N ILE A 51 -13.82 -3.38 0.54
CA ILE A 51 -13.00 -2.16 0.39
C ILE A 51 -11.58 -2.53 -0.04
N VAL A 52 -10.95 -3.50 0.63
CA VAL A 52 -9.61 -4.00 0.28
C VAL A 52 -9.62 -4.57 -1.14
N GLY A 53 -10.61 -5.38 -1.51
CA GLY A 53 -10.76 -5.92 -2.86
C GLY A 53 -10.87 -4.83 -3.93
N ALA A 54 -11.64 -3.76 -3.65
CA ALA A 54 -11.74 -2.61 -4.54
C ALA A 54 -10.40 -1.85 -4.68
N MET A 55 -9.63 -1.72 -3.60
CA MET A 55 -8.30 -1.11 -3.62
C MET A 55 -7.30 -1.96 -4.42
N VAL A 56 -7.32 -3.29 -4.24
CA VAL A 56 -6.50 -4.23 -5.01
C VAL A 56 -6.86 -4.14 -6.50
N ALA A 57 -8.14 -4.17 -6.86
CA ALA A 57 -8.56 -4.03 -8.26
C ALA A 57 -8.17 -2.66 -8.84
N GLY A 58 -8.38 -1.58 -8.09
CA GLY A 58 -8.00 -0.21 -8.47
C GLY A 58 -6.49 -0.02 -8.66
N PHE A 59 -5.67 -0.83 -7.98
CA PHE A 59 -4.23 -0.90 -8.19
C PHE A 59 -3.86 -1.74 -9.43
N CYS A 60 -4.39 -2.97 -9.53
CA CYS A 60 -4.02 -3.94 -10.56
C CYS A 60 -4.44 -3.51 -11.97
N ILE A 61 -5.64 -2.94 -12.14
CA ILE A 61 -6.15 -2.54 -13.47
C ILE A 61 -5.18 -1.57 -14.19
N PRO A 62 -4.77 -0.43 -13.59
CA PRO A 62 -3.82 0.48 -14.21
C PRO A 62 -2.35 0.07 -14.08
N TRP A 63 -2.03 -1.00 -13.34
CA TRP A 63 -0.65 -1.36 -12.98
C TRP A 63 0.31 -1.43 -14.18
N GLY A 64 -0.01 -2.21 -15.21
CA GLY A 64 0.90 -2.42 -16.32
C GLY A 64 1.23 -1.13 -17.08
N ARG A 65 0.28 -0.18 -17.12
CA ARG A 65 0.52 1.17 -17.68
C ARG A 65 1.35 2.03 -16.73
N ALA A 66 1.10 1.92 -15.42
CA ALA A 66 1.87 2.64 -14.41
C ALA A 66 3.34 2.21 -14.38
N ALA A 67 3.59 0.90 -14.47
CA ALA A 67 4.93 0.33 -14.48
C ALA A 67 5.63 0.40 -15.85
N HIS A 68 4.98 0.98 -16.87
CA HIS A 68 5.51 1.03 -18.24
C HIS A 68 5.93 -0.36 -18.75
N ALA A 69 5.16 -1.39 -18.37
CA ALA A 69 5.49 -2.76 -18.69
C ALA A 69 5.47 -2.99 -20.22
N PRO A 70 6.41 -3.76 -20.79
CA PRO A 70 6.41 -4.11 -22.21
C PRO A 70 5.10 -4.75 -22.70
N ALA A 71 4.37 -5.47 -21.83
CA ALA A 71 2.98 -5.85 -22.04
C ALA A 71 2.10 -5.38 -20.87
N PRO A 72 1.47 -4.19 -20.99
CA PRO A 72 0.72 -3.61 -19.87
C PRO A 72 -0.53 -4.43 -19.53
N LEU A 73 -1.22 -4.99 -20.52
CA LEU A 73 -2.43 -5.79 -20.29
C LEU A 73 -2.12 -7.10 -19.57
N VAL A 74 -1.06 -7.81 -19.98
CA VAL A 74 -0.63 -9.06 -19.34
C VAL A 74 -0.20 -8.80 -17.90
N SER A 75 0.58 -7.75 -17.67
CA SER A 75 1.04 -7.39 -16.33
C SER A 75 -0.11 -7.05 -15.38
N SER A 76 -1.07 -6.22 -15.84
CA SER A 76 -2.29 -5.91 -15.08
C SER A 76 -3.15 -7.14 -14.83
N ALA A 77 -3.33 -8.00 -15.83
CA ALA A 77 -4.15 -9.21 -15.72
C ALA A 77 -3.54 -10.21 -14.74
N VAL A 78 -2.24 -10.45 -14.80
CA VAL A 78 -1.54 -11.35 -13.86
C VAL A 78 -1.68 -10.82 -12.43
N ALA A 79 -1.39 -9.53 -12.20
CA ALA A 79 -1.55 -8.93 -10.88
C ALA A 79 -2.99 -9.06 -10.35
N LEU A 80 -4.00 -8.80 -11.20
CA LEU A 80 -5.40 -8.90 -10.82
C LEU A 80 -5.83 -10.33 -10.52
N ILE A 81 -5.57 -11.28 -11.42
CA ILE A 81 -5.99 -12.67 -11.27
C ILE A 81 -5.36 -13.28 -10.01
N VAL A 82 -4.06 -13.09 -9.83
CA VAL A 82 -3.33 -13.60 -8.66
C VAL A 82 -3.89 -13.02 -7.38
N SER A 83 -4.10 -11.70 -7.32
CA SER A 83 -4.55 -11.06 -6.09
C SER A 83 -6.01 -11.39 -5.76
N LEU A 84 -6.88 -11.56 -6.76
CA LEU A 84 -8.23 -12.08 -6.55
C LEU A 84 -8.23 -13.53 -6.06
N VAL A 85 -7.40 -14.39 -6.65
CA VAL A 85 -7.23 -15.77 -6.16
C VAL A 85 -6.68 -15.76 -4.73
N THR A 86 -5.72 -14.89 -4.43
CA THR A 86 -5.19 -14.74 -3.06
C THR A 86 -6.28 -14.31 -2.09
N LEU A 87 -7.09 -13.30 -2.45
CA LEU A 87 -8.23 -12.86 -1.64
C LEU A 87 -9.20 -14.01 -1.38
N ILE A 88 -9.57 -14.76 -2.42
CA ILE A 88 -10.47 -15.92 -2.30
C ILE A 88 -9.87 -16.98 -1.37
N VAL A 89 -8.61 -17.36 -1.58
CA VAL A 89 -7.91 -18.33 -0.72
C VAL A 89 -7.93 -17.84 0.73
N LEU A 90 -7.58 -16.59 0.99
CA LEU A 90 -7.57 -16.02 2.34
C LEU A 90 -8.96 -15.94 2.97
N MET A 91 -10.02 -15.74 2.19
CA MET A 91 -11.39 -15.78 2.71
C MET A 91 -11.82 -17.19 3.14
N PHE A 92 -11.17 -18.25 2.65
CA PHE A 92 -11.48 -19.63 3.00
C PHE A 92 -10.49 -20.24 4.00
N THR A 93 -9.21 -19.91 3.90
CA THR A 93 -8.17 -20.46 4.76
C THR A 93 -7.93 -19.62 5.99
N GLU A 94 -8.20 -18.31 5.90
CA GLU A 94 -7.92 -17.29 6.92
C GLU A 94 -6.44 -17.21 7.38
N ASP A 95 -5.58 -18.11 6.88
CA ASP A 95 -4.16 -18.18 7.19
C ASP A 95 -3.29 -17.32 6.25
N PHE A 96 -2.48 -16.46 6.87
CA PHE A 96 -1.47 -15.65 6.19
C PHE A 96 -0.35 -16.47 5.55
N SER A 97 -0.10 -17.71 5.99
CA SER A 97 0.89 -18.60 5.35
C SER A 97 0.57 -18.87 3.87
N SER A 98 -0.70 -18.71 3.50
CA SER A 98 -1.18 -18.77 2.12
C SER A 98 -0.67 -17.61 1.25
N VAL A 99 -0.31 -16.46 1.83
CA VAL A 99 0.16 -15.27 1.09
C VAL A 99 1.46 -15.54 0.34
N PRO A 100 2.55 -16.03 0.98
CA PRO A 100 3.76 -16.46 0.26
C PRO A 100 3.52 -17.56 -0.77
N ALA A 101 2.61 -18.50 -0.49
CA ALA A 101 2.27 -19.59 -1.41
C ALA A 101 1.59 -19.03 -2.69
N CYS A 102 0.57 -18.18 -2.53
CA CYS A 102 -0.10 -17.49 -3.63
C CYS A 102 0.87 -16.60 -4.42
N PHE A 103 1.79 -15.92 -3.75
CA PHE A 103 2.84 -15.13 -4.42
C PHE A 103 3.79 -16.01 -5.24
N SER A 104 4.13 -17.21 -4.75
CA SER A 104 4.96 -18.16 -5.51
C SER A 104 4.28 -18.61 -6.79
N PHE A 105 2.97 -18.89 -6.74
CA PHE A 105 2.17 -19.15 -7.94
C PHE A 105 2.05 -17.93 -8.85
N ALA A 106 2.05 -16.72 -8.30
CA ALA A 106 2.08 -15.48 -9.07
C ALA A 106 3.35 -15.34 -9.90
N LEU A 107 4.50 -15.66 -9.31
CA LEU A 107 5.77 -15.67 -10.02
C LEU A 107 5.73 -16.67 -11.17
N LEU A 108 5.25 -17.90 -10.91
CA LEU A 108 5.07 -18.91 -11.95
C LEU A 108 4.14 -18.42 -13.07
N ALA A 109 2.99 -17.85 -12.73
CA ALA A 109 2.03 -17.30 -13.70
C ALA A 109 2.64 -16.15 -14.52
N THR A 110 3.48 -15.32 -13.90
CA THR A 110 4.23 -14.25 -14.57
C THR A 110 5.20 -14.83 -15.60
N PHE A 111 5.95 -15.88 -15.24
CA PHE A 111 6.85 -16.55 -16.18
C PHE A 111 6.10 -17.24 -17.32
N ILE A 112 5.00 -17.95 -17.03
CA ILE A 112 4.16 -18.58 -18.06
C ILE A 112 3.58 -17.51 -19.00
N GLY A 113 3.07 -16.41 -18.45
CA GLY A 113 2.56 -15.28 -19.22
C GLY A 113 3.60 -14.72 -20.19
N GLU A 114 4.85 -14.55 -19.74
CA GLU A 114 5.95 -14.11 -20.61
C GLU A 114 6.37 -15.16 -21.65
N ILE A 115 6.37 -16.46 -21.29
CA ILE A 115 6.66 -17.55 -22.24
C ILE A 115 5.60 -17.57 -23.36
N SER A 116 4.33 -17.36 -23.00
CA SER A 116 3.19 -17.41 -23.93
C SER A 116 3.18 -16.28 -24.97
N ARG A 117 3.93 -15.19 -24.76
CA ARG A 117 4.06 -14.07 -25.70
C ARG A 117 4.89 -14.39 -26.96
N GLY A 118 5.43 -15.61 -27.09
CA GLY A 118 6.07 -16.06 -28.33
C GLY A 118 7.33 -15.27 -28.69
N MET A 119 7.53 -14.93 -29.97
CA MET A 119 8.76 -14.31 -30.49
C MET A 119 8.83 -12.77 -30.39
N GLU A 120 7.75 -12.09 -29.95
CA GLU A 120 7.72 -10.61 -29.81
C GLU A 120 8.37 -10.12 -28.49
N ARG A 121 9.45 -10.77 -28.06
CA ARG A 121 10.08 -10.53 -26.75
C ARG A 121 10.98 -9.30 -26.80
N THR A 122 10.47 -8.17 -26.34
CA THR A 122 11.31 -7.02 -25.99
C THR A 122 11.38 -6.89 -24.46
N HIS A 123 12.60 -6.79 -23.93
CA HIS A 123 12.87 -6.53 -22.51
C HIS A 123 12.18 -7.48 -21.51
N MET A 124 12.34 -8.79 -21.70
CA MET A 124 11.72 -9.84 -20.87
C MET A 124 11.96 -9.67 -19.36
N SER A 125 13.20 -9.36 -18.94
CA SER A 125 13.54 -9.17 -17.52
C SER A 125 12.76 -8.03 -16.87
N ILE A 126 12.54 -6.94 -17.60
CA ILE A 126 11.76 -5.79 -17.14
C ILE A 126 10.27 -6.17 -17.04
N SER A 127 9.74 -6.88 -18.03
CA SER A 127 8.34 -7.31 -18.04
C SER A 127 7.99 -8.26 -16.87
N VAL A 128 8.88 -9.23 -16.60
CA VAL A 128 8.78 -10.11 -15.42
C VAL A 128 8.87 -9.30 -14.14
N ALA A 129 9.86 -8.42 -14.01
CA ALA A 129 10.05 -7.62 -12.80
C ALA A 129 8.84 -6.71 -12.50
N CYS A 130 8.28 -6.04 -13.51
CA CYS A 130 7.08 -5.21 -13.37
C CYS A 130 5.88 -6.03 -12.91
N SER A 131 5.64 -7.18 -13.53
CA SER A 131 4.51 -8.05 -13.22
C SER A 131 4.63 -8.69 -11.83
N ALA A 132 5.83 -9.17 -11.48
CA ALA A 132 6.13 -9.70 -10.15
C ALA A 132 5.99 -8.63 -9.06
N THR A 133 6.44 -7.41 -9.31
CA THR A 133 6.30 -6.29 -8.36
C THR A 133 4.83 -5.94 -8.13
N GLY A 134 4.03 -5.87 -9.20
CA GLY A 134 2.59 -5.63 -9.08
C GLY A 134 1.88 -6.73 -8.32
N ALA A 135 2.18 -7.99 -8.65
CA ALA A 135 1.66 -9.13 -7.93
C ALA A 135 2.06 -9.10 -6.44
N ALA A 136 3.32 -8.80 -6.12
CA ALA A 136 3.78 -8.71 -4.73
C ALA A 136 2.99 -7.66 -3.92
N ILE A 137 2.82 -6.46 -4.47
CA ILE A 137 2.07 -5.38 -3.80
C ILE A 137 0.59 -5.73 -3.66
N ALA A 138 -0.01 -6.30 -4.70
CA ALA A 138 -1.43 -6.67 -4.70
C ALA A 138 -1.73 -7.84 -3.74
N THR A 139 -0.88 -8.87 -3.73
CA THR A 139 -0.97 -10.02 -2.82
C THR A 139 -0.68 -9.58 -1.37
N ALA A 140 0.27 -8.67 -1.15
CA ALA A 140 0.43 -8.03 0.16
C ALA A 140 -0.88 -7.32 0.55
N GLY A 141 -1.47 -6.51 -0.33
CA GLY A 141 -2.75 -5.85 -0.06
C GLY A 141 -3.88 -6.82 0.28
N ALA A 142 -3.95 -7.97 -0.39
CA ALA A 142 -4.93 -9.02 -0.08
C ALA A 142 -4.80 -9.58 1.34
N SER A 143 -3.59 -9.52 1.93
CA SER A 143 -3.33 -10.03 3.29
C SER A 143 -4.06 -9.27 4.39
N TRP A 144 -4.66 -8.11 4.11
CA TRP A 144 -5.59 -7.45 5.02
C TRP A 144 -6.77 -8.36 5.39
N VAL A 145 -7.19 -9.25 4.49
CA VAL A 145 -8.28 -10.20 4.73
C VAL A 145 -7.84 -11.33 5.66
N ALA A 146 -6.56 -11.72 5.63
CA ALA A 146 -6.00 -12.73 6.54
C ALA A 146 -6.00 -12.29 8.01
N LEU A 147 -6.18 -10.99 8.28
CA LEU A 147 -6.33 -10.49 9.64
C LEU A 147 -7.76 -10.61 10.17
N GLY A 148 -8.71 -11.16 9.38
CA GLY A 148 -10.14 -11.18 9.67
C GLY A 148 -10.60 -12.03 10.85
N GLU A 149 -9.87 -13.11 11.17
CA GLU A 149 -10.17 -14.02 12.29
C GLU A 149 -10.16 -13.30 13.64
N ASP A 150 -9.27 -12.32 13.79
CA ASP A 150 -9.09 -11.57 15.02
C ASP A 150 -9.55 -10.12 14.83
N PRO A 151 -10.20 -9.49 15.83
CA PRO A 151 -10.61 -8.09 15.70
C PRO A 151 -9.40 -7.12 15.65
N LEU A 152 -8.18 -7.67 15.68
CA LEU A 152 -6.89 -7.07 15.36
C LEU A 152 -6.88 -6.26 14.06
N TRP A 153 -7.58 -6.69 13.00
CA TRP A 153 -7.63 -5.93 11.75
C TRP A 153 -8.21 -4.53 11.95
N GLN A 154 -9.21 -4.37 12.82
CA GLN A 154 -9.80 -3.06 13.16
C GLN A 154 -8.79 -2.17 13.91
N LEU A 155 -8.05 -2.77 14.83
CA LEU A 155 -7.03 -2.08 15.63
C LEU A 155 -5.80 -1.68 14.80
N MET A 156 -5.52 -2.38 13.70
CA MET A 156 -4.40 -2.07 12.80
C MET A 156 -4.80 -1.14 11.64
N ALA A 157 -6.02 -1.27 11.10
CA ALA A 157 -6.47 -0.45 9.99
C ALA A 157 -6.54 1.04 10.35
N LEU A 158 -6.93 1.37 11.59
CA LEU A 158 -6.99 2.74 12.11
C LEU A 158 -5.60 3.44 12.14
N PRO A 159 -4.58 2.93 12.87
CA PRO A 159 -3.25 3.55 12.89
C PRO A 159 -2.61 3.57 11.50
N VAL A 160 -2.78 2.52 10.70
CA VAL A 160 -2.25 2.50 9.33
C VAL A 160 -2.89 3.57 8.46
N GLY A 161 -4.23 3.69 8.49
CA GLY A 161 -4.95 4.71 7.72
C GLY A 161 -4.53 6.13 8.11
N LEU A 162 -4.34 6.41 9.40
CA LEU A 162 -3.85 7.70 9.88
C LEU A 162 -2.41 7.99 9.45
N VAL A 163 -1.51 7.00 9.57
CA VAL A 163 -0.12 7.15 9.09
C VAL A 163 -0.09 7.46 7.59
N ILE A 164 -0.93 6.79 6.80
CA ILE A 164 -1.03 7.03 5.35
C ILE A 164 -1.55 8.44 5.05
N ILE A 165 -2.55 8.94 5.79
CA ILE A 165 -3.03 10.32 5.65
C ILE A 165 -1.91 11.31 6.01
N VAL A 166 -1.21 11.14 7.12
CA VAL A 166 -0.07 12.00 7.48
C VAL A 166 1.00 11.96 6.40
N ALA A 167 1.28 10.79 5.84
CA ALA A 167 2.25 10.60 4.78
C ALA A 167 1.81 11.20 3.43
N SER A 168 0.51 11.38 3.21
CA SER A 168 -0.05 12.07 2.04
C SER A 168 0.18 13.59 2.05
N VAL A 169 0.54 14.19 3.20
CA VAL A 169 0.78 15.65 3.31
C VAL A 169 2.15 16.08 2.71
N GLY A 170 2.82 15.19 1.99
CA GLY A 170 3.83 15.56 0.99
C GLY A 170 5.05 16.30 1.54
N GLY A 171 5.78 15.70 2.49
CA GLY A 171 7.03 16.29 2.96
C GLY A 171 7.77 15.53 4.06
N PHE A 172 7.04 14.73 4.84
CA PHE A 172 7.56 14.05 6.02
C PHE A 172 8.53 12.91 5.71
N PHE A 173 8.31 12.13 4.64
CA PHE A 173 9.04 10.88 4.37
C PHE A 173 9.89 10.90 3.09
N ARG A 174 10.49 12.04 2.72
CA ARG A 174 11.57 12.03 1.72
C ARG A 174 12.84 11.43 2.33
N ARG A 175 13.67 10.75 1.53
CA ARG A 175 14.93 10.12 1.98
C ARG A 175 15.82 11.08 2.78
N GLY A 176 16.38 10.56 3.87
CA GLY A 176 17.36 11.22 4.73
C GLY A 176 17.23 10.77 6.18
N LEU A 177 18.34 10.45 6.86
CA LEU A 177 18.35 9.94 8.24
C LEU A 177 17.63 10.88 9.22
N LYS A 178 17.77 12.20 9.02
CA LYS A 178 17.05 13.23 9.79
C LYS A 178 15.53 13.18 9.61
N ARG A 179 15.04 12.74 8.45
CA ARG A 179 13.61 12.62 8.13
C ARG A 179 13.03 11.31 8.63
N LEU A 180 13.84 10.26 8.82
CA LEU A 180 13.41 9.06 9.53
C LEU A 180 13.04 9.39 10.98
N GLY A 181 13.84 10.19 11.68
CA GLY A 181 13.51 10.63 13.05
C GLY A 181 12.19 11.42 13.11
N VAL A 182 11.96 12.32 12.15
CA VAL A 182 10.70 13.07 12.02
C VAL A 182 9.51 12.14 11.73
N SER A 183 9.70 11.15 10.85
CA SER A 183 8.73 10.10 10.55
C SER A 183 8.37 9.28 11.79
N LEU A 184 9.36 8.84 12.55
CA LEU A 184 9.16 8.10 13.81
C LEU A 184 8.41 8.96 14.84
N GLY A 185 8.81 10.23 15.00
CA GLY A 185 8.14 11.17 15.90
C GLY A 185 6.68 11.41 15.50
N ALA A 186 6.40 11.59 14.21
CA ALA A 186 5.04 11.67 13.69
C ALA A 186 4.25 10.38 13.97
N GLY A 187 4.89 9.22 13.82
CA GLY A 187 4.32 7.92 14.16
C GLY A 187 3.93 7.79 15.63
N VAL A 188 4.79 8.23 16.55
CA VAL A 188 4.48 8.27 17.99
C VAL A 188 3.27 9.14 18.27
N VAL A 189 3.19 10.33 17.65
CA VAL A 189 2.03 11.24 17.81
C VAL A 189 0.76 10.60 17.25
N VAL A 190 0.81 9.98 16.07
CA VAL A 190 -0.32 9.24 15.50
C VAL A 190 -0.74 8.10 16.43
N GLY A 191 0.21 7.36 16.98
CA GLY A 191 -0.05 6.29 17.94
C GLY A 191 -0.71 6.77 19.22
N LEU A 192 -0.33 7.94 19.74
CA LEU A 192 -1.01 8.57 20.88
C LEU A 192 -2.44 8.97 20.55
N ILE A 193 -2.66 9.56 19.35
CA ILE A 193 -4.02 9.90 18.87
C ILE A 193 -4.88 8.64 18.78
N VAL A 194 -4.32 7.56 18.23
CA VAL A 194 -4.98 6.25 18.13
C VAL A 194 -5.32 5.69 19.51
N ALA A 195 -4.39 5.75 20.46
CA ALA A 195 -4.65 5.32 21.85
C ALA A 195 -5.84 6.08 22.46
N VAL A 196 -5.92 7.40 22.26
CA VAL A 196 -7.03 8.23 22.72
C VAL A 196 -8.34 7.83 22.04
N ILE A 197 -8.35 7.68 20.71
CA ILE A 197 -9.53 7.26 19.94
C ILE A 197 -10.03 5.91 20.45
N ILE A 198 -9.15 4.94 20.60
CA ILE A 198 -9.49 3.58 21.02
C ILE A 198 -10.04 3.56 22.45
N THR A 199 -9.42 4.31 23.37
CA THR A 199 -9.85 4.36 24.78
C THR A 199 -11.23 5.01 24.93
N ASN A 200 -11.56 5.99 24.08
CA ASN A 200 -12.80 6.76 24.19
C ASN A 200 -13.91 6.32 23.21
N SER A 201 -13.61 5.50 22.20
CA SER A 201 -14.58 5.08 21.18
C SER A 201 -15.35 3.84 21.62
N SER A 202 -16.67 3.96 21.79
CA SER A 202 -17.55 2.81 22.08
C SER A 202 -17.50 1.72 21.01
N ALA A 203 -17.24 2.07 19.75
CA ALA A 203 -17.18 1.13 18.63
C ALA A 203 -15.92 0.23 18.65
N LEU A 204 -14.78 0.77 19.10
CA LEU A 204 -13.50 0.05 19.13
C LEU A 204 -13.16 -0.50 20.52
N ASN A 205 -13.85 -0.02 21.57
CA ASN A 205 -13.61 -0.42 22.95
C ASN A 205 -13.91 -1.91 23.19
N ALA A 206 -14.92 -2.48 22.51
CA ALA A 206 -15.24 -3.91 22.61
C ALA A 206 -14.06 -4.79 22.14
N THR A 207 -13.57 -4.54 20.93
CA THR A 207 -12.39 -5.17 20.35
C THR A 207 -11.14 -5.01 21.23
N THR A 208 -10.96 -3.81 21.77
CA THR A 208 -9.82 -3.46 22.61
C THR A 208 -9.83 -4.20 23.95
N LYS A 209 -11.02 -4.39 24.55
CA LYS A 209 -11.19 -5.16 25.79
C LYS A 209 -10.94 -6.65 25.61
N VAL A 210 -11.08 -7.18 24.40
CA VAL A 210 -10.73 -8.57 24.08
C VAL A 210 -9.21 -8.70 23.88
N PHE A 211 -8.61 -7.73 23.19
CA PHE A 211 -7.21 -7.80 22.76
C PHE A 211 -6.18 -7.34 23.81
N LEU A 212 -6.43 -6.26 24.54
CA LEU A 212 -5.42 -5.76 25.51
C LEU A 212 -5.11 -6.73 26.65
N PRO A 213 -6.09 -7.48 27.20
CA PRO A 213 -5.80 -8.45 28.26
C PRO A 213 -5.02 -9.68 27.80
N SER A 214 -4.99 -9.99 26.49
CA SER A 214 -4.18 -11.10 25.96
C SER A 214 -2.70 -10.73 25.82
N LEU A 215 -2.35 -9.44 25.98
CA LEU A 215 -0.98 -8.97 25.95
C LEU A 215 -0.26 -9.18 27.29
N PRO A 216 1.07 -9.41 27.29
CA PRO A 216 1.87 -9.34 28.51
C PRO A 216 1.64 -8.00 29.23
N ALA A 217 1.68 -7.99 30.57
CA ALA A 217 1.29 -6.83 31.39
C ALA A 217 1.99 -5.51 31.01
N THR A 218 3.23 -5.57 30.53
CA THR A 218 3.99 -4.43 30.03
C THR A 218 3.40 -3.77 28.77
N TRP A 219 2.66 -4.52 27.96
CA TRP A 219 2.05 -4.06 26.70
C TRP A 219 0.54 -3.80 26.81
N SER A 220 -0.06 -4.04 27.98
CA SER A 220 -1.49 -3.87 28.23
C SER A 220 -1.97 -2.40 28.19
N SER A 221 -1.05 -1.43 28.27
CA SER A 221 -1.39 0.00 28.19
C SER A 221 -1.53 0.46 26.73
N PRO A 222 -2.71 0.94 26.29
CA PRO A 222 -2.89 1.51 24.95
C PRO A 222 -1.91 2.66 24.67
N TYR A 223 -1.62 3.46 25.71
CA TYR A 223 -0.75 4.63 25.63
C TYR A 223 0.74 4.26 25.50
N LEU A 224 1.11 2.99 25.69
CA LEU A 224 2.46 2.50 25.40
C LEU A 224 2.49 1.75 24.06
N LEU A 225 1.49 0.89 23.83
CA LEU A 225 1.41 0.00 22.67
C LEU A 225 1.27 0.78 21.35
N PHE A 226 0.27 1.65 21.25
CA PHE A 226 -0.04 2.32 19.99
C PHE A 226 1.00 3.33 19.55
N PRO A 227 1.70 4.08 20.45
CA PRO A 227 2.86 4.87 20.05
C PRO A 227 4.00 4.04 19.44
N ILE A 228 4.28 2.85 19.99
CA ILE A 228 5.30 1.94 19.45
C ILE A 228 4.84 1.41 18.08
N PHE A 229 3.59 0.98 17.96
CA PHE A 229 3.02 0.58 16.67
C PHE A 229 3.07 1.70 15.66
N GLY A 230 2.65 2.91 16.04
CA GLY A 230 2.68 4.09 15.20
C GLY A 230 4.10 4.42 14.71
N ALA A 231 5.11 4.26 15.56
CA ALA A 231 6.52 4.42 15.17
C ALA A 231 6.96 3.35 14.15
N VAL A 232 6.67 2.07 14.40
CA VAL A 232 7.01 0.96 13.48
C VAL A 232 6.28 1.10 12.14
N LEU A 233 4.98 1.39 12.17
CA LEU A 233 4.18 1.64 10.97
C LEU A 233 4.69 2.86 10.20
N SER A 234 5.12 3.92 10.90
CA SER A 234 5.71 5.09 10.25
C SER A 234 7.08 4.79 9.63
N ALA A 235 7.87 3.91 10.25
CA ALA A 235 9.10 3.41 9.62
C ALA A 235 8.77 2.60 8.36
N GLY A 236 7.78 1.70 8.39
CA GLY A 236 7.29 0.99 7.21
C GLY A 236 6.84 1.95 6.11
N ALA A 237 6.02 2.93 6.48
CA ALA A 237 5.56 4.00 5.59
C ALA A 237 6.71 4.80 4.96
N PHE A 238 7.75 5.11 5.73
CA PHE A 238 8.97 5.76 5.24
C PHE A 238 9.63 4.95 4.13
N PHE A 239 9.81 3.65 4.33
CA PHE A 239 10.41 2.76 3.34
C PHE A 239 9.56 2.66 2.07
N VAL A 240 8.25 2.46 2.22
CA VAL A 240 7.34 2.35 1.08
C VAL A 240 7.28 3.66 0.31
N GLN A 241 7.21 4.82 0.96
CA GLN A 241 7.26 6.11 0.27
C GLN A 241 8.60 6.36 -0.42
N GLY A 242 9.71 5.93 0.17
CA GLY A 242 11.03 5.94 -0.49
C GLY A 242 11.04 5.11 -1.77
N PHE A 243 10.46 3.92 -1.73
CA PHE A 243 10.31 3.06 -2.91
C PHE A 243 9.41 3.70 -3.99
N VAL A 244 8.26 4.26 -3.60
CA VAL A 244 7.33 4.96 -4.52
C VAL A 244 8.00 6.18 -5.16
N ALA A 245 8.80 6.92 -4.39
CA ALA A 245 9.53 8.09 -4.90
C ALA A 245 10.59 7.69 -5.93
N ASP A 246 11.34 6.62 -5.67
CA ASP A 246 12.32 6.06 -6.62
C ASP A 246 11.63 5.52 -7.87
N PHE A 247 10.55 4.77 -7.71
CA PHE A 247 9.75 4.24 -8.81
C PHE A 247 9.28 5.37 -9.74
N ARG A 248 8.83 6.49 -9.16
CA ARG A 248 8.44 7.68 -9.92
C ARG A 248 9.60 8.47 -10.51
N ALA A 249 10.76 8.45 -9.88
CA ALA A 249 11.96 9.12 -10.39
C ALA A 249 12.52 8.44 -11.66
N LEU A 250 12.24 7.14 -11.83
CA LEU A 250 12.57 6.39 -13.04
C LEU A 250 11.70 6.82 -14.25
N ASP A 251 10.51 7.38 -14.00
CA ASP A 251 9.61 7.86 -15.05
C ASP A 251 9.96 9.29 -15.51
N LYS A 252 10.63 9.38 -16.65
CA LYS A 252 10.88 10.67 -17.34
C LYS A 252 9.70 11.15 -18.21
N LYS A 253 8.65 10.34 -18.36
CA LYS A 253 7.47 10.63 -19.19
C LYS A 253 6.28 11.05 -18.32
N PRO A 254 5.38 11.90 -18.85
CA PRO A 254 4.14 12.23 -18.16
C PRO A 254 3.30 10.95 -17.96
N VAL A 255 3.04 10.61 -16.70
CA VAL A 255 2.23 9.45 -16.30
C VAL A 255 0.74 9.79 -16.39
N PRO A 256 -0.12 8.89 -16.91
CA PRO A 256 -1.57 9.09 -16.93
C PRO A 256 -2.15 9.09 -15.51
N VAL A 257 -3.31 9.71 -15.32
CA VAL A 257 -3.99 9.78 -14.01
C VAL A 257 -4.22 8.40 -13.40
N SER A 258 -4.56 7.41 -14.23
CA SER A 258 -4.74 6.02 -13.77
C SER A 258 -3.47 5.41 -13.16
N ALA A 259 -2.28 5.78 -13.65
CA ALA A 259 -1.01 5.37 -13.04
C ALA A 259 -0.74 6.06 -11.71
N LEU A 260 -1.23 7.30 -11.54
CA LEU A 260 -1.15 8.03 -10.27
C LEU A 260 -2.03 7.38 -9.20
N ILE A 261 -3.20 6.85 -9.60
CA ILE A 261 -4.08 6.06 -8.74
C ILE A 261 -3.36 4.79 -8.29
N ALA A 262 -2.79 4.02 -9.22
CA ALA A 262 -2.04 2.80 -8.90
C ALA A 262 -0.89 3.08 -7.92
N THR A 263 -0.07 4.09 -8.23
CA THR A 263 1.05 4.48 -7.35
C THR A 263 0.58 4.99 -5.99
N GLY A 264 -0.56 5.68 -5.91
CA GLY A 264 -1.16 6.14 -4.65
C GLY A 264 -1.68 5.00 -3.76
N LEU A 265 -2.08 3.87 -4.37
CA LEU A 265 -2.56 2.67 -3.68
C LEU A 265 -1.43 1.72 -3.25
N MET A 266 -0.20 1.87 -3.75
CA MET A 266 0.93 1.02 -3.31
C MET A 266 1.12 1.04 -1.80
N MET A 267 1.02 2.23 -1.20
CA MET A 267 1.25 2.43 0.23
C MET A 267 0.25 1.68 1.11
N PRO A 268 -1.07 1.90 1.01
CA PRO A 268 -2.05 1.17 1.83
C PRO A 268 -2.02 -0.35 1.62
N LEU A 269 -1.71 -0.81 0.40
CA LEU A 269 -1.61 -2.25 0.11
C LEU A 269 -0.36 -2.87 0.73
N ALA A 270 0.81 -2.22 0.60
CA ALA A 270 2.06 -2.72 1.18
C ALA A 270 2.11 -2.62 2.72
N MET A 271 1.37 -1.69 3.31
CA MET A 271 1.30 -1.50 4.77
C MET A 271 0.59 -2.63 5.52
N SER A 272 -0.06 -3.57 4.81
CA SER A 272 -0.61 -4.78 5.41
C SER A 272 0.47 -5.67 6.04
N ILE A 273 1.69 -5.69 5.49
CA ILE A 273 2.81 -6.51 5.97
C ILE A 273 3.27 -6.07 7.36
N PRO A 274 3.70 -4.81 7.58
CA PRO A 274 4.09 -4.36 8.91
C PRO A 274 2.90 -4.39 9.89
N ALA A 275 1.66 -4.16 9.42
CA ALA A 275 0.47 -4.30 10.25
C ALA A 275 0.28 -5.74 10.74
N TYR A 276 0.42 -6.72 9.85
CA TYR A 276 0.34 -8.13 10.19
C TYR A 276 1.46 -8.56 11.15
N ALA A 277 2.70 -8.13 10.89
CA ALA A 277 3.82 -8.42 11.77
C ALA A 277 3.59 -7.87 13.19
N LEU A 278 3.08 -6.65 13.31
CA LEU A 278 2.73 -6.05 14.62
C LEU A 278 1.57 -6.79 15.29
N ALA A 279 0.52 -7.14 14.53
CA ALA A 279 -0.61 -7.91 15.05
C ALA A 279 -0.15 -9.25 15.62
N ARG A 280 0.75 -9.96 14.94
CA ARG A 280 1.32 -11.23 15.41
C ARG A 280 2.28 -11.08 16.58
N LEU A 281 3.14 -10.06 16.59
CA LEU A 281 4.04 -9.79 17.71
C LEU A 281 3.29 -9.45 19.01
N ALA A 282 2.06 -9.00 18.88
CA ALA A 282 1.21 -8.61 19.99
C ALA A 282 0.20 -9.72 20.39
N GLY A 283 -0.12 -10.64 19.48
CA GLY A 283 -0.96 -11.81 19.78
C GLY A 283 -0.19 -13.10 20.12
N ALA A 284 1.12 -13.03 20.33
CA ALA A 284 1.99 -14.17 20.66
C ALA A 284 2.29 -14.26 22.17
#